data_AF-A0A0M8T1N2-F1
#
_entry.id   AF-A0A0M8T1N2-F1
#
_cell.length_a   1.000
_cell.length_b   1.000
_cell.length_c   1.000
_cell.angle_alpha   90.00
_cell.angle_beta   90.00
_cell.angle_gamma   90.00
#
_symmetry.space_group_name_H-M   'P 1'
#
loop_
_entity.id
_entity.type
_entity.pdbx_description
1 polymer ?
#
loop_
_entity_poly.entity_id
_entity_poly.type
_entity_poly.pdbx_seq_one_letter_code
_entity_poly.pdbx_strand_id
1 'polypeptide(L)' 'MSLGEPVSLGLPALPARPLAVRRPSRRIQVGSVAVGGDAPVSVQSMTTTRTSDIGATLQQIAELT' A
#
# COMPACT_ATOMS: atom_id res chain seq x y z
N MET A 1 -17.86 -39.07 10.77
CA MET A 1 -18.09 -37.67 10.37
C MET A 1 -16.74 -36.97 10.41
N SER A 2 -16.01 -36.95 9.28
CA SER A 2 -14.67 -36.36 9.20
C SER A 2 -14.82 -34.85 8.99
N LEU A 3 -14.29 -34.06 9.92
CA LEU A 3 -14.19 -32.61 9.77
C LEU A 3 -13.25 -32.33 8.60
N GLY A 4 -13.75 -31.66 7.56
CA GLY A 4 -13.00 -31.36 6.34
C GLY A 4 -11.72 -30.60 6.66
N GLU A 5 -10.60 -31.12 6.16
CA GLU A 5 -9.30 -30.48 6.24
C GLU A 5 -9.36 -29.10 5.53
N PRO A 6 -8.87 -28.03 6.15
CA PRO A 6 -8.83 -26.73 5.50
C PRO A 6 -7.93 -26.79 4.26
N VAL A 7 -8.52 -26.55 3.09
CA VAL A 7 -7.80 -26.47 1.83
C VAL A 7 -6.80 -25.31 1.90
N SER A 8 -5.51 -25.62 1.68
CA SER A 8 -4.45 -24.61 1.68
C SER A 8 -4.54 -23.77 0.41
N LEU A 9 -5.10 -22.56 0.51
CA LEU A 9 -5.39 -21.64 -0.61
C LEU A 9 -4.15 -20.95 -1.23
N GLY A 10 -2.93 -21.35 -0.86
CA GLY A 10 -1.70 -20.74 -1.37
C GLY A 10 -1.55 -19.25 -1.03
N LEU A 11 -2.24 -18.78 0.01
CA LEU A 11 -2.21 -17.38 0.41
C LEU A 11 -0.79 -17.00 0.87
N PRO A 12 -0.26 -15.84 0.44
CA PRO A 12 1.04 -15.37 0.90
C PRO A 12 1.04 -15.19 2.41
N ALA A 13 2.17 -15.47 3.05
CA ALA A 13 2.33 -15.23 4.49
C ALA A 13 2.01 -13.77 4.80
N LEU A 14 1.24 -13.54 5.87
CA LEU A 14 0.93 -12.19 6.34
C LEU A 14 2.24 -11.41 6.56
N PRO A 15 2.27 -10.11 6.19
CA PRO A 15 3.48 -9.31 6.35
C PRO A 15 3.95 -9.33 7.81
N ALA A 16 5.27 -9.43 8.00
CA ALA A 16 5.87 -9.44 9.31
C ALA A 16 5.49 -8.18 10.11
N ARG A 17 5.27 -8.35 11.42
CA ARG A 17 4.99 -7.20 12.31
C ARG A 17 6.18 -6.23 12.28
N PRO A 18 5.94 -4.91 12.42
CA PRO A 18 7.03 -3.95 12.49
C PRO A 18 8.02 -4.30 13.59
N LEU A 19 9.32 -4.36 13.24
CA LEU A 19 10.39 -4.73 14.17
C LEU A 19 10.60 -3.69 15.29
N ALA A 20 10.12 -2.46 15.10
CA ALA A 20 10.29 -1.35 16.03
C ALA A 20 9.09 -0.40 15.99
N VAL A 21 8.97 0.40 17.05
CA VAL A 21 7.99 1.49 17.14
C VAL A 21 8.33 2.58 16.12
N ARG A 22 7.31 3.12 15.45
CA ARG A 22 7.47 4.20 14.47
C ARG A 22 7.96 5.48 15.16
N ARG A 23 8.94 6.15 14.55
CA ARG A 23 9.49 7.42 15.07
C ARG A 23 8.40 8.52 15.19
N PRO A 24 8.34 9.26 16.31
CA PRO A 24 7.46 10.44 16.41
C PRO A 24 7.90 11.51 15.40
N SER A 25 6.95 11.96 14.60
CA SER A 25 7.15 12.91 13.50
C SER A 25 6.03 13.93 13.45
N ARG A 26 6.30 15.11 12.89
CA ARG A 26 5.25 16.09 12.58
C ARG A 26 4.28 15.48 11.55
N ARG A 27 2.98 15.67 11.76
CA ARG A 27 1.96 15.35 10.74
C ARG A 27 1.90 16.44 9.67
N ILE A 28 1.85 16.04 8.41
CA ILE A 28 1.59 16.90 7.25
C ILE A 28 0.43 16.34 6.43
N GLN A 29 -0.15 17.16 5.54
CA GLN A 29 -1.18 16.75 4.59
C GLN A 29 -0.62 16.75 3.17
N VAL A 30 -0.84 15.68 2.42
CA VAL A 30 -0.57 15.56 0.99
C VAL A 30 -1.93 15.40 0.31
N GLY A 31 -2.49 16.51 -0.17
CA GLY A 31 -3.90 16.54 -0.56
C GLY A 31 -4.80 16.18 0.63
N SER A 32 -5.58 15.11 0.51
CA SER A 32 -6.43 14.57 1.57
C SER A 32 -5.75 13.51 2.46
N VAL A 33 -4.49 13.14 2.16
CA VAL A 33 -3.78 12.05 2.86
C VAL A 33 -2.88 12.62 3.96
N ALA A 34 -3.11 12.20 5.21
CA ALA A 34 -2.27 12.55 6.34
C ALA A 34 -1.01 11.67 6.40
N VAL A 35 0.17 12.28 6.51
CA VAL A 35 1.46 11.58 6.59
C VAL A 35 2.22 12.02 7.85
N GLY A 36 2.70 11.06 8.64
CA GLY A 36 3.44 11.35 9.88
C GLY A 36 2.57 11.42 11.14
N GLY A 37 3.21 11.64 12.29
CA GLY A 37 2.55 11.60 13.60
C GLY A 37 1.85 10.26 13.85
N ASP A 38 0.59 10.33 14.28
CA ASP A 38 -0.23 9.14 14.56
C ASP A 38 -1.01 8.64 13.32
N ALA A 39 -0.74 9.18 12.13
CA ALA A 39 -1.37 8.68 10.91
C ALA A 39 -0.81 7.29 10.53
N PRO A 40 -1.63 6.40 9.92
CA PRO A 40 -1.14 5.15 9.35
C PRO A 40 0.00 5.38 8.33
N VAL A 41 0.79 4.33 8.07
CA VAL A 41 1.81 4.39 7.02
C VAL A 41 1.12 4.35 5.66
N SER A 42 1.22 5.45 4.90
CA SER A 42 0.70 5.54 3.53
C SER A 42 1.55 4.71 2.57
N VAL A 43 0.90 4.00 1.64
CA VAL A 43 1.56 3.35 0.51
C VAL A 43 1.66 4.34 -0.64
N GLN A 44 2.81 4.38 -1.31
CA GLN A 44 3.05 5.21 -2.49
C GLN A 44 3.67 4.37 -3.61
N SER A 45 3.43 4.78 -4.85
CA SER A 45 4.00 4.18 -6.05
C SER A 45 4.46 5.28 -7.02
N MET A 46 5.02 4.90 -8.16
CA MET A 46 5.52 5.80 -9.19
C MET A 46 5.21 5.21 -10.58
N THR A 47 4.73 6.06 -11.49
CA THR A 47 4.50 5.67 -12.89
C THR A 47 5.82 5.46 -13.62
N THR A 48 5.85 4.51 -14.55
CA THR A 48 7.01 4.19 -15.40
C THR A 48 6.84 4.66 -16.85
N THR A 49 5.65 5.15 -17.20
CA THR A 49 5.33 5.72 -18.51
C THR A 49 6.00 7.08 -18.72
N ARG A 50 6.14 7.52 -19.98
CA ARG A 50 6.62 8.87 -20.27
C ARG A 50 5.56 9.87 -19.83
N THR A 51 5.88 10.78 -18.92
CA THR A 51 4.91 11.72 -18.35
C THR A 51 4.21 12.61 -19.37
N SER A 52 4.85 12.90 -20.51
CA SER A 52 4.23 13.64 -21.62
C SER A 52 3.17 12.83 -22.38
N ASP A 53 3.19 11.50 -22.28
CA ASP A 53 2.11 10.63 -22.72
C ASP A 53 1.02 10.58 -21.64
N ILE A 54 0.07 11.50 -21.78
CA ILE A 54 -1.03 11.68 -20.83
C ILE A 54 -1.87 10.41 -20.72
N GLY A 55 -2.17 9.75 -21.84
CA GLY A 55 -3.05 8.58 -21.87
C GLY A 55 -2.44 7.39 -21.13
N ALA A 56 -1.19 7.06 -21.47
CA ALA A 56 -0.48 5.96 -20.81
C ALA A 56 -0.28 6.22 -19.30
N THR A 57 0.04 7.47 -18.92
CA THR A 57 0.24 7.83 -17.52
C THR A 57 -1.05 7.73 -16.72
N LEU A 58 -2.18 8.21 -17.25
CA LEU A 58 -3.48 8.12 -16.57
C LEU A 58 -3.95 6.68 -16.41
N GLN A 59 -3.74 5.84 -17.44
CA GLN A 59 -4.07 4.41 -17.35
C GLN A 59 -3.28 3.73 -16.23
N GLN A 60 -1.97 3.99 -16.14
CA GLN A 60 -1.16 3.42 -15.06
C GLN A 60 -1.56 3.93 -13.67
N ILE A 61 -1.94 5.21 -13.54
CA ILE A 61 -2.46 5.75 -12.28
C ILE A 61 -3.72 5.01 -11.85
N ALA A 62 -4.63 4.73 -12.78
CA ALA A 62 -5.87 3.99 -12.51
C ALA A 62 -5.61 2.52 -12.09
N GLU A 63 -4.52 1.91 -12.54
CA GLU A 63 -4.12 0.56 -12.10
C GLU A 63 -3.47 0.54 -10.70
N LEU A 64 -2.92 1.67 -10.27
CA LEU A 64 -2.24 1.83 -8.97
C LEU A 64 -3.16 2.36 -7.87
N THR A 65 -4.37 2.81 -8.21
CA THR A 65 -5.33 3.45 -7.30
C THR A 65 -6.54 2.55 -7.09
#